data_AF-A0A9E5V5K7-F1
#
_entry.id   AF-A0A9E5V5K7-F1
#
_cell.length_a   1.000
_cell.length_b   1.000
_cell.length_c   1.000
_cell.angle_alpha   90.00
_cell.angle_beta   90.00
_cell.angle_gamma   90.00
#
_symmetry.space_group_name_H-M   'P 1'
#
loop_
_entity.id
_entity.type
_entity.pdbx_description
1 polymer ?
#
loop_
_entity_poly.entity_id
_entity_poly.type
_entity_poly.pdbx_seq_one_letter_code
_entity_poly.pdbx_strand_id
1 'polypeptide(L)'
;MYNNETLANSTRIIFLRHGQSTYNEQKLYQGCCDESLLNQKGRIQADRSGKFLSNIPIDAIYVSPLQRTQETAQQILKIINTTTNYTPKLKLDQNLKEIDLPGWQGLSFKYVRENLAEDYRVWEEKPHEFIMETVTLSGSILAKTPTKPVLELYKKAEQFWQNILPNHPNETILIVSHGGTIRALIGTALGINSSQFHTFQQSNCGISILNFQNSKLAKKTESTKLEAVNITQHLDEILPKLKNGKHGLRLLLLPVNPEKNHLEEISNFLKDVEFNFCISSDTNEVQKITKVLIKSDTNPVVNLQLSHQDFSSLWHQTISNQNPNIATLSTGIVIADTKTIQSVLNQILQLETNSQQLDIQPNKISILFYPKSHNQPIIQAINICK
;
A
#
# COMPACT_ATOMS: atom_id res chain seq x y z
N MET A 1 -29.13 10.69 -21.11
CA MET A 1 -29.24 11.65 -19.98
C MET A 1 -28.62 10.98 -18.77
N TYR A 2 -27.40 11.35 -18.40
CA TYR A 2 -26.74 10.80 -17.22
C TYR A 2 -27.33 11.48 -15.97
N ASN A 3 -27.86 10.68 -15.04
CA ASN A 3 -28.41 11.17 -13.77
C ASN A 3 -27.31 11.83 -12.94
N ASN A 4 -27.39 13.15 -12.79
CA ASN A 4 -26.49 13.97 -11.97
C ASN A 4 -26.76 13.84 -10.45
N GLU A 5 -27.65 12.94 -10.01
CA GLU A 5 -28.07 12.85 -8.60
C GLU A 5 -27.27 11.82 -7.76
N THR A 6 -26.43 10.97 -8.37
CA THR A 6 -25.67 9.93 -7.63
C THR A 6 -24.24 10.30 -7.26
N LEU A 7 -23.73 11.48 -7.65
CA LEU A 7 -22.36 11.93 -7.35
C LEU A 7 -22.24 12.82 -6.10
N ALA A 8 -23.34 13.20 -5.46
CA ALA A 8 -23.30 13.97 -4.22
C ALA A 8 -22.99 13.05 -3.02
N ASN A 9 -21.89 13.35 -2.30
CA ASN A 9 -21.36 12.74 -1.05
C ASN A 9 -20.22 11.73 -1.22
N SER A 10 -19.16 12.04 -1.99
CA SER A 10 -17.92 11.23 -1.98
C SER A 10 -16.80 11.90 -1.19
N THR A 11 -16.04 11.16 -0.39
CA THR A 11 -14.87 11.70 0.32
C THR A 11 -13.62 11.01 -0.20
N ARG A 12 -12.65 11.79 -0.70
CA ARG A 12 -11.38 11.28 -1.22
C ARG A 12 -10.32 11.36 -0.13
N ILE A 13 -9.66 10.25 0.16
CA ILE A 13 -8.60 10.16 1.14
C ILE A 13 -7.29 9.83 0.45
N ILE A 14 -6.31 10.71 0.59
CA ILE A 14 -4.95 10.51 0.12
C ILE A 14 -4.08 10.22 1.34
N PHE A 15 -3.49 9.04 1.42
CA PHE A 15 -2.51 8.72 2.46
C PHE A 15 -1.12 9.01 1.95
N LEU A 16 -0.27 9.55 2.83
CA LEU A 16 1.16 9.68 2.60
C LEU A 16 1.91 9.19 3.84
N ARG A 17 2.77 8.19 3.66
CA ARG A 17 3.70 7.78 4.73
C ARG A 17 4.79 8.83 4.88
N HIS A 18 5.22 9.13 6.11
CA HIS A 18 6.34 10.04 6.36
C HIS A 18 7.60 9.74 5.51
N GLY A 19 8.39 10.77 5.24
CA GLY A 19 9.69 10.66 4.55
C GLY A 19 10.68 9.77 5.31
N GLN A 20 11.78 9.36 4.67
CA GLN A 20 12.78 8.53 5.34
C GLN A 20 13.30 9.19 6.62
N SER A 21 13.28 8.44 7.73
CA SER A 21 13.82 8.87 9.01
C SER A 21 15.20 8.29 9.31
N THR A 22 15.87 8.82 10.34
CA THR A 22 17.11 8.27 10.90
C THR A 22 16.98 6.79 11.26
N TYR A 23 15.87 6.38 11.89
CA TYR A 23 15.64 4.97 12.25
C TYR A 23 15.33 4.09 11.03
N ASN A 24 14.73 4.64 9.97
CA ASN A 24 14.57 3.88 8.72
C ASN A 24 15.92 3.57 8.07
N GLU A 25 16.82 4.55 8.05
CA GLU A 25 18.19 4.38 7.54
C GLU A 25 18.98 3.35 8.36
N GLN A 26 18.85 3.41 9.68
CA GLN A 26 19.50 2.50 10.63
C GLN A 26 18.80 1.12 10.76
N LYS A 27 17.65 0.93 10.11
CA LYS A 27 16.82 -0.29 10.20
C LYS A 27 16.41 -0.64 11.64
N LEU A 28 15.96 0.37 12.39
CA LEU A 28 15.44 0.22 13.75
C LEU A 28 13.91 0.22 13.75
N TYR A 29 13.31 -0.52 14.69
CA TYR A 29 11.89 -0.38 14.99
C TYR A 29 11.63 0.99 15.62
N GLN A 30 10.69 1.74 15.05
CA GLN A 30 10.30 3.06 15.55
C GLN A 30 9.12 2.94 16.51
N GLY A 31 8.05 2.29 16.07
CA GLY A 31 6.77 2.31 16.77
C GLY A 31 6.30 3.75 17.06
N CYS A 32 5.75 3.93 18.26
CA CYS A 32 5.28 5.20 18.80
C CYS A 32 6.39 6.12 19.33
N CYS A 33 7.66 5.70 19.36
CA CYS A 33 8.74 6.55 19.84
C CYS A 33 8.91 7.78 18.92
N ASP A 34 9.19 8.93 19.55
CA ASP A 34 9.32 10.21 18.85
C ASP A 34 10.78 10.65 18.69
N GLU A 35 11.72 9.73 18.84
CA GLU A 35 13.17 9.98 18.75
C GLU A 35 13.69 10.08 17.31
N SER A 36 12.90 9.61 16.33
CA SER A 36 13.33 9.55 14.93
C SER A 36 12.91 10.80 14.16
N LEU A 37 13.89 11.42 13.51
CA LEU A 37 13.73 12.63 12.69
C LEU A 37 13.84 12.29 11.20
N LEU A 38 13.33 13.14 10.31
CA LEU A 38 13.63 12.98 8.89
C LEU A 38 15.13 13.18 8.64
N ASN A 39 15.70 12.31 7.81
CA ASN A 39 17.04 12.55 7.26
C ASN A 39 16.95 13.43 5.99
N GLN A 40 18.09 13.78 5.40
CA GLN A 40 18.11 14.63 4.20
C GLN A 40 17.29 14.04 3.05
N LYS A 41 17.38 12.72 2.84
CA LYS A 41 16.58 12.04 1.82
C LYS A 41 15.09 12.11 2.12
N GLY A 42 14.67 11.97 3.37
CA GLY A 42 13.28 12.13 3.79
C GLY A 42 12.72 13.52 3.52
N ARG A 43 13.52 14.57 3.71
CA ARG A 43 13.14 15.96 3.35
C ARG A 43 12.99 16.14 1.85
N ILE A 44 13.91 15.61 1.05
CA ILE A 44 13.80 15.63 -0.43
C ILE A 44 12.55 14.87 -0.90
N GLN A 45 12.24 13.74 -0.27
CA GLN A 45 11.02 12.98 -0.56
C GLN A 45 9.76 13.80 -0.23
N ALA A 46 9.71 14.46 0.93
CA ALA A 46 8.59 15.31 1.32
C ALA A 46 8.41 16.50 0.37
N ASP A 47 9.50 17.14 -0.07
CA ASP A 47 9.47 18.21 -1.07
C ASP A 47 8.85 17.75 -2.40
N ARG A 48 9.34 16.63 -2.95
CA ARG A 48 8.80 16.05 -4.20
C ARG A 48 7.33 15.66 -4.07
N SER A 49 6.95 15.08 -2.93
CA SER A 49 5.56 14.79 -2.62
C SER A 49 4.71 16.06 -2.55
N GLY A 50 5.21 17.15 -1.97
CA GLY A 50 4.50 18.43 -1.96
C GLY A 50 4.24 18.97 -3.35
N LYS A 51 5.23 18.89 -4.26
CA LYS A 51 5.09 19.31 -5.66
C LYS A 51 4.11 18.44 -6.45
N PHE A 52 4.09 17.14 -6.17
CA PHE A 52 3.12 16.24 -6.78
C PHE A 52 1.70 16.54 -6.30
N LEU A 53 1.53 16.70 -4.98
CA LEU A 53 0.24 16.94 -4.33
C LEU A 53 -0.31 18.35 -4.57
N SER A 54 0.52 19.35 -4.90
CA SER A 54 0.05 20.70 -5.21
C SER A 54 -0.81 20.78 -6.47
N ASN A 55 -0.85 19.73 -7.29
CA ASN A 55 -1.74 19.61 -8.44
C ASN A 55 -3.14 19.06 -8.08
N ILE A 56 -3.37 18.75 -6.81
CA ILE A 56 -4.62 18.17 -6.32
C ILE A 56 -5.24 19.15 -5.31
N PRO A 57 -6.54 19.52 -5.44
CA PRO A 57 -7.22 20.30 -4.42
C PRO A 57 -7.30 19.48 -3.13
N ILE A 58 -6.71 19.97 -2.05
CA ILE A 58 -6.74 19.33 -0.73
C ILE A 58 -7.46 20.28 0.22
N ASP A 59 -8.56 19.85 0.81
CA ASP A 59 -9.40 20.67 1.70
C ASP A 59 -8.89 20.64 3.15
N ALA A 60 -8.37 19.49 3.58
CA ALA A 60 -7.85 19.29 4.93
C ALA A 60 -6.64 18.34 4.97
N ILE A 61 -5.76 18.54 5.96
CA ILE A 61 -4.62 17.68 6.24
C ILE A 61 -4.72 17.16 7.67
N TYR A 62 -4.73 15.84 7.84
CA TYR A 62 -4.64 15.18 9.14
C TYR A 62 -3.25 14.56 9.30
N VAL A 63 -2.63 14.77 10.46
CA VAL A 63 -1.23 14.41 10.67
C VAL A 63 -1.09 13.67 11.99
N SER A 64 -0.30 12.60 11.97
CA SER A 64 0.15 11.97 13.20
C SER A 64 1.02 12.93 14.03
N PRO A 65 0.87 12.97 15.36
CA PRO A 65 1.61 13.91 16.21
C PRO A 65 3.10 13.60 16.35
N LEU A 66 3.65 12.57 15.70
CA LEU A 66 5.08 12.28 15.76
C LEU A 66 5.90 13.23 14.85
N GLN A 67 7.10 13.60 15.26
CA GLN A 67 7.95 14.61 14.61
C GLN A 67 8.20 14.31 13.14
N ARG A 68 8.55 13.07 12.79
CA ARG A 68 8.77 12.66 11.39
C ARG A 68 7.56 12.90 10.47
N THR A 69 6.34 12.73 10.98
CA THR A 69 5.10 13.00 10.23
C THR A 69 4.77 14.49 10.20
N GLN A 70 4.98 15.19 11.31
CA GLN A 70 4.79 16.64 11.37
C GLN A 70 5.75 17.37 10.41
N GLU A 71 7.04 17.04 10.43
CA GLU A 71 8.05 17.62 9.53
C GLU A 71 7.70 17.34 8.06
N THR A 72 7.28 16.11 7.74
CA THR A 72 6.81 15.75 6.39
C THR A 72 5.61 16.62 5.97
N ALA A 73 4.60 16.72 6.82
CA ALA A 73 3.37 17.46 6.52
C ALA A 73 3.61 18.97 6.38
N GLN A 74 4.48 19.54 7.21
CA GLN A 74 4.84 20.96 7.14
C GLN A 74 5.52 21.32 5.83
N GLN A 75 6.43 20.47 5.33
CA GLN A 75 7.07 20.69 4.03
C GLN A 75 6.06 20.62 2.88
N ILE A 76 5.16 19.64 2.90
CA ILE A 76 4.09 19.50 1.91
C ILE A 76 3.16 20.71 1.94
N LEU A 77 2.70 21.12 3.14
CA LEU A 77 1.81 22.27 3.31
C LEU A 77 2.44 23.55 2.78
N LYS A 78 3.73 23.77 3.05
CA LYS A 78 4.48 24.92 2.53
C LYS A 78 4.42 24.95 1.01
N ILE A 79 4.66 23.82 0.35
CA ILE A 79 4.68 23.74 -1.12
C ILE A 79 3.28 23.94 -1.71
N ILE A 80 2.26 23.31 -1.13
CA ILE A 80 0.87 23.52 -1.53
C ILE A 80 0.53 25.00 -1.44
N ASN A 81 0.78 25.65 -0.30
CA ASN A 81 0.52 27.08 -0.11
C ASN A 81 1.23 27.94 -1.15
N THR A 82 2.53 27.73 -1.37
CA THR A 82 3.30 28.54 -2.32
C THR A 82 2.89 28.34 -3.77
N THR A 83 2.39 27.15 -4.13
CA THR A 83 2.01 26.82 -5.51
C THR A 83 0.57 27.21 -5.82
N THR A 84 -0.35 27.07 -4.86
CA THR A 84 -1.80 27.23 -5.09
C THR A 84 -2.38 28.51 -4.49
N ASN A 85 -1.61 29.24 -3.67
CA ASN A 85 -2.10 30.33 -2.81
C ASN A 85 -3.23 29.93 -1.86
N TYR A 86 -3.36 28.63 -1.55
CA TYR A 86 -4.35 28.09 -0.63
C TYR A 86 -3.69 27.32 0.51
N THR A 87 -4.20 27.48 1.73
CA THR A 87 -3.70 26.78 2.92
C THR A 87 -4.77 25.84 3.47
N PRO A 88 -4.67 24.52 3.19
CA PRO A 88 -5.56 23.54 3.80
C PRO A 88 -5.44 23.56 5.33
N LYS A 89 -6.54 23.26 6.03
CA LYS A 89 -6.52 23.15 7.50
C LYS A 89 -5.71 21.93 7.93
N LEU A 90 -4.64 22.15 8.71
CA LEU A 90 -3.83 21.07 9.30
C LEU A 90 -4.32 20.74 10.71
N LYS A 91 -4.57 19.46 11.00
CA LYS A 91 -4.99 18.95 12.30
C LYS A 91 -4.12 17.78 12.74
N LEU A 92 -3.69 17.79 14.00
CA LEU A 92 -3.03 16.62 14.61
C LEU A 92 -4.10 15.65 15.14
N ASP A 93 -3.90 14.35 14.93
CA ASP A 93 -4.80 13.31 15.44
C ASP A 93 -4.02 12.15 16.08
N GLN A 94 -4.33 11.84 17.34
CA GLN A 94 -3.65 10.79 18.10
C GLN A 94 -3.92 9.39 17.55
N ASN A 95 -5.04 9.17 16.88
CA ASN A 95 -5.36 7.88 16.24
C ASN A 95 -4.47 7.60 15.03
N LEU A 96 -3.73 8.61 14.54
CA LEU A 96 -2.78 8.47 13.44
C LEU A 96 -1.36 8.11 13.89
N LYS A 97 -1.10 7.88 15.19
CA LYS A 97 0.20 7.36 15.67
C LYS A 97 0.51 5.98 15.06
N GLU A 98 1.81 5.69 14.91
CA GLU A 98 2.29 4.39 14.43
C GLU A 98 1.88 3.27 15.40
N ILE A 99 1.95 2.03 14.95
CA ILE A 99 1.79 0.86 15.83
C ILE A 99 2.73 0.95 17.03
N ASP A 100 2.19 0.67 18.22
CA ASP A 100 2.98 0.63 19.45
C ASP A 100 3.63 -0.74 19.61
N LEU A 101 4.95 -0.79 19.67
CA LEU A 101 5.74 -2.03 19.76
C LEU A 101 6.67 -1.94 20.97
N PRO A 102 6.11 -1.89 22.19
CA PRO A 102 6.86 -1.70 23.42
C PRO A 102 7.90 -2.81 23.58
N GLY A 103 9.16 -2.44 23.82
CA GLY A 103 10.27 -3.41 23.91
C GLY A 103 10.98 -3.71 22.59
N TRP A 104 10.42 -3.32 21.43
CA TRP A 104 11.14 -3.36 20.15
C TRP A 104 11.67 -2.00 19.72
N GLN A 105 11.05 -0.90 20.17
CA GLN A 105 11.46 0.45 19.76
C GLN A 105 12.94 0.71 20.03
N GLY A 106 13.66 1.23 19.03
CA GLY A 106 15.11 1.46 19.07
C GLY A 106 15.96 0.21 18.77
N LEU A 107 15.39 -1.00 18.81
CA LEU A 107 16.11 -2.22 18.45
C LEU A 107 16.19 -2.38 16.92
N SER A 108 17.30 -2.94 16.45
CA SER A 108 17.47 -3.24 15.03
C SER A 108 16.58 -4.40 14.58
N PHE A 109 16.11 -4.37 13.33
CA PHE A 109 15.37 -5.47 12.72
C PHE A 109 16.14 -6.79 12.79
N LYS A 110 17.47 -6.74 12.66
CA LYS A 110 18.33 -7.92 12.79
C LYS A 110 18.27 -8.48 14.22
N TYR A 111 18.45 -7.61 15.23
CA TYR A 111 18.44 -8.02 16.63
C TYR A 111 17.13 -8.68 17.03
N VAL A 112 15.97 -8.07 16.70
CA VAL A 112 14.65 -8.64 17.03
C VAL A 112 14.46 -10.01 16.38
N ARG A 113 14.81 -10.16 15.09
CA ARG A 113 14.70 -11.45 14.39
C ARG A 113 15.55 -12.55 15.00
N GLU A 114 16.76 -12.22 15.42
CA GLU A 114 17.73 -13.20 15.93
C GLU A 114 17.55 -13.51 17.42
N ASN A 115 17.16 -12.51 18.23
CA ASN A 115 17.15 -12.63 19.70
C ASN A 115 15.73 -12.70 20.29
N LEU A 116 14.71 -12.30 19.54
CA LEU A 116 13.28 -12.36 19.93
C LEU A 116 12.50 -13.17 18.88
N ALA A 117 13.08 -14.29 18.44
CA ALA A 117 12.64 -15.02 17.25
C ALA A 117 11.19 -15.53 17.33
N GLU A 118 10.74 -16.00 18.50
CA GLU A 118 9.38 -16.51 18.66
C GLU A 118 8.34 -15.38 18.58
N ASP A 119 8.57 -14.27 19.28
CA ASP A 119 7.74 -13.07 19.18
C ASP A 119 7.71 -12.53 17.74
N TYR A 120 8.88 -12.51 17.08
CA TYR A 120 8.99 -12.11 15.69
C TYR A 120 8.19 -13.02 14.76
N ARG A 121 8.24 -14.34 14.98
CA ARG A 121 7.47 -15.32 14.20
C ARG A 121 5.96 -15.09 14.33
N VAL A 122 5.46 -14.85 15.54
CA VAL A 122 4.05 -14.51 15.76
C VAL A 122 3.70 -13.19 15.07
N TRP A 123 4.52 -12.15 15.21
CA TRP A 123 4.33 -10.86 14.54
C TRP A 123 4.25 -10.99 13.01
N GLU A 124 5.06 -11.87 12.43
CA GLU A 124 5.20 -12.07 10.99
C GLU A 124 4.07 -12.94 10.41
N GLU A 125 3.78 -14.07 11.05
CA GLU A 125 2.83 -15.08 10.55
C GLU A 125 1.40 -14.83 11.03
N LYS A 126 1.24 -14.32 12.26
CA LYS A 126 -0.04 -14.13 12.94
C LYS A 126 -0.11 -12.77 13.66
N PRO A 127 0.03 -11.65 12.93
CA PRO A 127 0.11 -10.31 13.52
C PRO A 127 -1.06 -9.94 14.46
N HIS A 128 -2.26 -10.48 14.20
CA HIS A 128 -3.46 -10.30 15.01
C HIS A 128 -3.46 -11.05 16.37
N GLU A 129 -2.65 -12.11 16.50
CA GLU A 129 -2.45 -12.86 17.74
C GLU A 129 -1.27 -12.31 18.57
N PHE A 130 -0.44 -11.43 17.97
CA PHE A 130 0.76 -10.90 18.60
C PHE A 130 0.43 -10.08 19.86
N ILE A 131 1.11 -10.40 20.96
CA ILE A 131 0.95 -9.75 22.27
C ILE A 131 2.29 -9.20 22.72
N MET A 132 2.30 -8.00 23.29
CA MET A 132 3.46 -7.43 23.98
C MET A 132 3.06 -6.85 25.32
N GLU A 133 3.99 -6.81 26.28
CA GLU A 133 3.77 -6.15 27.57
C GLU A 133 4.16 -4.67 27.50
N THR A 134 3.23 -3.79 27.82
CA THR A 134 3.56 -2.40 28.19
C THR A 134 3.84 -2.33 29.67
N VAL A 135 4.96 -1.72 30.05
CA VAL A 135 5.28 -1.42 31.45
C VAL A 135 4.94 0.03 31.73
N THR A 136 4.02 0.26 32.67
CA THR A 136 3.68 1.61 33.15
C THR A 136 4.13 1.76 34.60
N LEU A 137 4.76 2.89 34.91
CA LEU A 137 5.10 3.30 36.26
C LEU A 137 3.99 4.22 36.77
N SER A 138 3.27 3.78 37.79
CA SER A 138 2.33 4.63 38.53
C SER A 138 2.80 4.72 39.98
N GLY A 139 3.44 5.83 40.33
CA GLY A 139 4.17 5.95 41.59
C GLY A 139 5.35 4.95 41.65
N SER A 140 5.39 4.12 42.70
CA SER A 140 6.40 3.06 42.87
C SER A 140 5.99 1.69 42.31
N ILE A 141 4.83 1.58 41.66
CA ILE A 141 4.29 0.32 41.16
C ILE A 141 4.57 0.18 39.66
N LEU A 142 5.19 -0.94 39.30
CA LEU A 142 5.33 -1.40 37.93
C LEU A 142 4.09 -2.21 37.55
N ALA A 143 3.22 -1.64 36.73
CA ALA A 143 2.09 -2.35 36.15
C ALA A 143 2.47 -2.86 34.75
N LYS A 144 2.40 -4.17 34.56
CA LYS A 144 2.53 -4.82 33.26
C LYS A 144 1.14 -5.05 32.69
N THR A 145 0.87 -4.51 31.51
CA THR A 145 -0.41 -4.70 30.82
C THR A 145 -0.14 -5.37 29.48
N PRO A 146 -0.73 -6.54 29.20
CA PRO A 146 -0.64 -7.15 27.88
C PRO A 146 -1.43 -6.30 26.88
N THR A 147 -0.82 -6.05 25.73
CA THR A 147 -1.40 -5.29 24.62
C THR A 147 -1.39 -6.16 23.37
N LYS A 148 -2.35 -5.93 22.47
CA LYS A 148 -2.39 -6.54 21.14
C LYS A 148 -2.15 -5.45 20.09
N PRO A 149 -0.89 -5.16 19.72
CA PRO A 149 -0.53 -3.98 18.94
C PRO A 149 -1.36 -3.76 17.68
N VAL A 150 -1.58 -4.83 16.90
CA VAL A 150 -2.31 -4.76 15.62
C VAL A 150 -3.80 -4.51 15.83
N LEU A 151 -4.43 -5.21 16.79
CA LEU A 151 -5.85 -5.01 17.06
C LEU A 151 -6.15 -3.62 17.63
N GLU A 152 -5.28 -3.11 18.50
CA GLU A 152 -5.40 -1.73 19.01
C GLU A 152 -5.22 -0.69 17.90
N LEU A 153 -4.33 -0.93 16.94
CA LEU A 153 -4.17 -0.05 15.78
C LEU A 153 -5.39 -0.08 14.85
N TYR A 154 -6.01 -1.25 14.64
CA TYR A 154 -7.26 -1.38 13.88
C TYR A 154 -8.40 -0.61 14.55
N LYS A 155 -8.55 -0.75 15.88
CA LYS A 155 -9.54 0.01 16.66
C LYS A 155 -9.36 1.53 16.51
N LYS A 156 -8.11 2.01 16.57
CA LYS A 156 -7.81 3.44 16.35
C LYS A 156 -8.17 3.89 14.93
N ALA A 157 -7.88 3.06 13.93
CA ALA A 157 -8.25 3.35 12.54
C ALA A 157 -9.78 3.44 12.34
N GLU A 158 -10.55 2.54 12.95
CA GLU A 158 -12.02 2.60 12.93
C GLU A 158 -12.56 3.86 13.61
N GLN A 159 -12.02 4.21 14.79
CA GLN A 159 -12.38 5.45 15.49
C GLN A 159 -12.06 6.69 14.65
N PHE A 160 -10.92 6.70 13.96
CA PHE A 160 -10.55 7.78 13.05
C PHE A 160 -11.60 7.96 11.93
N TRP A 161 -12.03 6.87 11.28
CA TRP A 161 -13.06 6.93 10.24
C TRP A 161 -14.39 7.47 10.74
N GLN A 162 -14.84 7.00 11.91
CA GLN A 162 -16.08 7.47 12.55
C GLN A 162 -16.06 8.97 12.83
N ASN A 163 -14.88 9.50 13.18
CA ASN A 163 -14.71 10.91 13.51
C ASN A 163 -14.62 11.81 12.27
N ILE A 164 -13.92 11.39 11.21
CA ILE A 164 -13.61 12.29 10.10
C ILE A 164 -14.59 12.22 8.94
N LEU A 165 -15.10 11.04 8.55
CA LEU A 165 -15.94 10.90 7.35
C LEU A 165 -17.22 11.75 7.39
N PRO A 166 -17.96 11.85 8.52
CA PRO A 166 -19.16 12.68 8.58
C PRO A 166 -18.90 14.19 8.38
N ASN A 167 -17.66 14.63 8.61
CA ASN A 167 -17.27 16.04 8.60
C ASN A 167 -16.72 16.52 7.24
N HIS A 168 -16.54 15.61 6.28
CA HIS A 168 -15.83 15.89 5.02
C HIS A 168 -16.57 15.37 3.76
N PRO A 169 -17.89 15.59 3.61
CA PRO A 169 -18.58 15.18 2.38
C PRO A 169 -18.09 16.00 1.18
N ASN A 170 -17.74 15.34 0.08
CA ASN A 170 -17.24 15.99 -1.16
C ASN A 170 -15.89 16.68 -1.01
N GLU A 171 -15.12 16.34 0.02
CA GLU A 171 -13.79 16.90 0.26
C GLU A 171 -12.68 15.87 -0.01
N THR A 172 -11.51 16.40 -0.36
CA THR A 172 -10.26 15.64 -0.46
C THR A 172 -9.39 15.90 0.76
N ILE A 173 -9.10 14.84 1.50
CA ILE A 173 -8.29 14.88 2.71
C ILE A 173 -6.93 14.24 2.46
N LEU A 174 -5.85 14.92 2.84
CA LEU A 174 -4.52 14.32 2.94
C LEU A 174 -4.28 13.82 4.37
N ILE A 175 -3.84 12.57 4.52
CA ILE A 175 -3.46 11.98 5.79
C ILE A 175 -1.96 11.66 5.77
N VAL A 176 -1.18 12.36 6.60
CA VAL A 176 0.26 12.11 6.76
C VAL A 176 0.50 11.26 8.01
N SER A 177 0.86 9.99 7.80
CA SER A 177 0.97 9.00 8.88
C SER A 177 2.11 7.99 8.63
N HIS A 178 1.99 6.77 9.14
CA HIS A 178 3.05 5.77 9.21
C HIS A 178 2.68 4.48 8.48
N GLY A 179 3.65 3.58 8.36
CA GLY A 179 3.47 2.37 7.55
C GLY A 179 2.42 1.44 8.15
N GLY A 180 2.50 1.16 9.45
CA GLY A 180 1.53 0.32 10.15
C GLY A 180 0.14 0.97 10.17
N THR A 181 0.06 2.24 10.56
CA THR A 181 -1.21 2.97 10.61
C THR A 181 -1.93 3.02 9.26
N ILE A 182 -1.24 3.29 8.16
CA ILE A 182 -1.86 3.32 6.82
C ILE A 182 -2.39 1.93 6.42
N ARG A 183 -1.68 0.84 6.77
CA ARG A 183 -2.18 -0.53 6.56
C ARG A 183 -3.48 -0.77 7.31
N ALA A 184 -3.54 -0.36 8.58
CA ALA A 184 -4.76 -0.50 9.39
C ALA A 184 -5.91 0.36 8.85
N LEU A 185 -5.63 1.60 8.44
CA LEU A 185 -6.62 2.51 7.83
C LEU A 185 -7.21 1.94 6.54
N ILE A 186 -6.37 1.43 5.63
CA ILE A 186 -6.84 0.76 4.41
C ILE A 186 -7.59 -0.52 4.76
N GLY A 187 -7.05 -1.32 5.68
CA GLY A 187 -7.63 -2.61 6.07
C GLY A 187 -9.03 -2.47 6.64
N THR A 188 -9.23 -1.59 7.61
CA THR A 188 -10.54 -1.35 8.23
C THR A 188 -11.55 -0.74 7.26
N ALA A 189 -11.11 0.14 6.35
CA ALA A 189 -11.98 0.73 5.34
C ALA A 189 -12.51 -0.31 4.33
N LEU A 190 -11.68 -1.32 4.00
CA LEU A 190 -12.04 -2.37 3.05
C LEU A 190 -12.66 -3.62 3.70
N GLY A 191 -12.59 -3.74 5.03
CA GLY A 191 -13.01 -4.96 5.75
C GLY A 191 -11.98 -6.10 5.69
N ILE A 192 -10.72 -5.78 5.40
CA ILE A 192 -9.62 -6.75 5.38
C ILE A 192 -9.28 -7.13 6.83
N ASN A 193 -9.18 -8.43 7.10
CA ASN A 193 -8.90 -8.94 8.44
C ASN A 193 -7.50 -8.49 8.93
N SER A 194 -7.39 -8.17 10.23
CA SER A 194 -6.11 -7.88 10.90
C SER A 194 -5.04 -8.96 10.77
N SER A 195 -5.39 -10.20 10.45
CA SER A 195 -4.45 -11.27 10.09
C SER A 195 -3.62 -10.96 8.84
N GLN A 196 -4.12 -10.08 7.96
CA GLN A 196 -3.46 -9.64 6.73
C GLN A 196 -2.74 -8.29 6.88
N PHE A 197 -2.37 -7.90 8.11
CA PHE A 197 -1.76 -6.61 8.40
C PHE A 197 -0.53 -6.27 7.55
N HIS A 198 0.28 -7.28 7.18
CA HIS A 198 1.52 -7.08 6.42
C HIS A 198 1.35 -7.01 4.90
N THR A 199 0.14 -7.24 4.38
CA THR A 199 -0.10 -7.43 2.93
C THR A 199 0.26 -6.23 2.08
N PHE A 200 0.07 -5.00 2.56
CA PHE A 200 0.41 -3.80 1.78
C PHE A 200 1.82 -3.28 2.10
N GLN A 201 2.64 -3.09 1.06
CA GLN A 201 3.87 -2.32 1.19
C GLN A 201 3.56 -0.83 1.37
N GLN A 202 4.30 -0.13 2.23
CA GLN A 202 4.19 1.31 2.44
C GLN A 202 5.56 1.97 2.39
N SER A 203 5.95 2.55 1.25
CA SER A 203 7.25 3.20 1.05
C SER A 203 7.27 4.58 1.72
N ASN A 204 8.44 5.08 2.10
CA ASN A 204 8.52 6.45 2.64
C ASN A 204 8.07 7.45 1.57
N CYS A 205 7.18 8.39 1.91
CA CYS A 205 6.47 9.26 0.98
C CYS A 205 5.70 8.52 -0.13
N GLY A 206 5.42 7.22 0.05
CA GLY A 206 4.51 6.47 -0.82
C GLY A 206 3.08 6.94 -0.61
N ILE A 207 2.33 7.05 -1.71
CA ILE A 207 0.95 7.57 -1.71
C ILE A 207 -0.04 6.43 -1.95
N SER A 208 -1.11 6.37 -1.15
CA SER A 208 -2.24 5.47 -1.38
C SER A 208 -3.53 6.28 -1.40
N ILE A 209 -4.58 5.81 -2.08
CA ILE A 209 -5.81 6.58 -2.29
C ILE A 209 -7.04 5.70 -2.06
N LEU A 210 -7.93 6.16 -1.19
CA LEU A 210 -9.25 5.59 -0.95
C LEU A 210 -10.33 6.62 -1.31
N ASN A 211 -11.45 6.15 -1.85
CA ASN A 211 -12.63 6.95 -2.10
C ASN A 211 -13.83 6.33 -1.36
N PHE A 212 -14.46 7.10 -0.50
CA PHE A 212 -15.67 6.70 0.20
C PHE A 212 -16.88 7.29 -0.52
N GLN A 213 -17.76 6.44 -1.05
CA GLN A 213 -19.05 6.87 -1.59
C GLN A 213 -20.08 6.94 -0.46
N ASN A 214 -20.96 7.93 -0.49
CA ASN A 214 -22.00 8.17 0.52
C ASN A 214 -21.44 8.25 1.95
N SER A 215 -20.57 9.23 2.20
CA SER A 215 -19.85 9.42 3.49
C SER A 215 -20.74 9.55 4.75
N LYS A 216 -22.06 9.78 4.58
CA LYS A 216 -23.05 9.80 5.67
C LYS A 216 -23.42 8.40 6.19
N LEU A 217 -23.20 7.35 5.41
CA LEU A 217 -23.47 5.95 5.77
C LEU A 217 -22.16 5.25 6.18
N ALA A 218 -21.46 5.83 7.16
CA ALA A 218 -20.12 5.46 7.63
C ALA A 218 -19.98 4.06 8.29
N LYS A 219 -20.84 3.10 7.93
CA LYS A 219 -20.85 1.73 8.47
C LYS A 219 -20.74 0.61 7.44
N LYS A 220 -20.67 0.90 6.13
CA LYS A 220 -20.59 -0.15 5.11
C LYS A 220 -19.30 -0.06 4.30
N THR A 221 -18.49 -1.11 4.41
CA THR A 221 -17.33 -1.42 3.56
C THR A 221 -17.67 -1.43 2.06
N GLU A 222 -18.93 -1.71 1.72
CA GLU A 222 -19.48 -1.80 0.36
C GLU A 222 -19.36 -0.51 -0.47
N SER A 223 -19.26 0.67 0.15
CA SER A 223 -19.17 1.96 -0.55
C SER A 223 -17.74 2.51 -0.66
N THR A 224 -16.74 1.73 -0.26
CA THR A 224 -15.32 2.14 -0.30
C THR A 224 -14.61 1.59 -1.53
N LYS A 225 -13.82 2.44 -2.20
CA LYS A 225 -13.00 2.09 -3.35
C LYS A 225 -11.53 2.40 -3.09
N LEU A 226 -10.66 1.39 -3.18
CA LEU A 226 -9.21 1.52 -3.18
C LEU A 226 -8.73 1.79 -4.61
N GLU A 227 -8.34 3.03 -4.86
CA GLU A 227 -7.90 3.49 -6.17
C GLU A 227 -6.41 3.25 -6.41
N ALA A 228 -5.58 3.43 -5.38
CA ALA A 228 -4.14 3.31 -5.54
C ALA A 228 -3.47 2.88 -4.24
N VAL A 229 -2.37 2.13 -4.36
CA VAL A 229 -1.53 1.76 -3.22
C VAL A 229 -0.08 2.03 -3.54
N ASN A 230 0.60 2.71 -2.62
CA ASN A 230 2.04 2.88 -2.60
C ASN A 230 2.66 3.37 -3.92
N ILE A 231 2.02 4.38 -4.51
CA ILE A 231 2.53 5.16 -5.64
C ILE A 231 3.83 5.85 -5.22
N THR A 232 4.88 5.71 -6.02
CA THR A 232 6.24 6.23 -5.73
C THR A 232 6.90 6.90 -6.93
N GLN A 233 6.20 7.03 -8.06
CA GLN A 233 6.74 7.61 -9.30
C GLN A 233 7.08 9.10 -9.18
N HIS A 234 6.47 9.83 -8.24
CA HIS A 234 6.85 11.21 -7.90
C HIS A 234 8.21 11.31 -7.19
N LEU A 235 8.76 10.18 -6.75
CA LEU A 235 10.08 10.08 -6.13
C LEU A 235 11.15 9.57 -7.11
N ASP A 236 10.83 9.53 -8.41
CA ASP A 236 11.65 8.95 -9.48
C ASP A 236 11.91 7.44 -9.32
N GLU A 237 10.99 6.71 -8.65
CA GLU A 237 11.01 5.25 -8.59
C GLU A 237 10.07 4.68 -9.65
N ILE A 238 10.61 3.89 -10.59
CA ILE A 238 9.80 3.20 -11.63
C ILE A 238 8.92 2.13 -10.98
N LEU A 239 9.53 1.31 -10.11
CA LEU A 239 8.86 0.32 -9.28
C LEU A 239 9.21 0.56 -7.81
N PRO A 240 8.29 0.30 -6.86
CA PRO A 240 8.61 0.36 -5.44
C PRO A 240 9.82 -0.51 -5.09
N LYS A 241 10.71 0.00 -4.22
CA LYS A 241 11.87 -0.77 -3.75
C LYS A 241 11.46 -2.04 -3.00
N LEU A 242 12.21 -3.12 -3.19
CA LEU A 242 12.03 -4.36 -2.42
C LEU A 242 12.44 -4.15 -0.97
N LYS A 243 11.53 -4.44 -0.02
CA LYS A 243 11.80 -4.35 1.42
C LYS A 243 12.28 -5.67 2.05
N ASN A 244 11.75 -6.81 1.61
CA ASN A 244 11.96 -8.11 2.26
C ASN A 244 12.95 -9.01 1.50
N GLY A 245 14.16 -8.50 1.27
CA GLY A 245 15.21 -9.22 0.54
C GLY A 245 15.06 -9.18 -0.98
N LYS A 246 16.11 -9.56 -1.70
CA LYS A 246 16.16 -9.60 -3.18
C LYS A 246 15.93 -11.03 -3.71
N HIS A 247 15.11 -11.82 -3.01
CA HIS A 247 14.89 -13.23 -3.32
C HIS A 247 13.39 -13.52 -3.31
N GLY A 248 12.91 -14.23 -4.34
CA GLY A 248 11.49 -14.54 -4.49
C GLY A 248 10.96 -14.18 -5.87
N LEU A 249 9.64 -14.12 -5.98
CA LEU A 249 8.93 -13.88 -7.24
C LEU A 249 8.21 -12.53 -7.20
N ARG A 250 8.45 -11.68 -8.20
CA ARG A 250 7.78 -10.39 -8.37
C ARG A 250 6.94 -10.43 -9.64
N LEU A 251 5.67 -10.04 -9.55
CA LEU A 251 4.72 -10.13 -10.67
C LEU A 251 4.13 -8.75 -10.93
N LEU A 252 4.27 -8.29 -12.16
CA LEU A 252 3.68 -7.07 -12.70
C LEU A 252 2.35 -7.45 -13.33
N LEU A 253 1.24 -7.13 -12.67
CA LEU A 253 -0.10 -7.41 -13.15
C LEU A 253 -0.56 -6.27 -14.04
N LEU A 254 -0.69 -6.52 -15.34
CA LEU A 254 -1.18 -5.59 -16.34
C LEU A 254 -2.62 -5.93 -16.72
N PRO A 255 -3.62 -5.25 -16.13
CA PRO A 255 -5.01 -5.34 -16.57
C PRO A 255 -5.15 -4.66 -17.94
N VAL A 256 -5.76 -5.36 -18.91
CA VAL A 256 -6.07 -4.79 -20.22
C VAL A 256 -7.58 -4.72 -20.44
N ASN A 257 -8.01 -3.79 -21.30
CA ASN A 257 -9.39 -3.67 -21.74
C ASN A 257 -9.42 -3.50 -23.27
N PRO A 258 -10.03 -4.43 -24.03
CA PRO A 258 -10.09 -4.37 -25.49
C PRO A 258 -10.54 -3.02 -26.07
N GLU A 259 -11.40 -2.28 -25.37
CA GLU A 259 -12.00 -1.03 -25.85
C GLU A 259 -11.20 0.24 -25.47
N LYS A 260 -10.24 0.14 -24.55
CA LYS A 260 -9.52 1.28 -23.96
C LYS A 260 -8.05 0.93 -23.71
N ASN A 261 -7.25 0.84 -24.77
CA ASN A 261 -5.82 0.52 -24.65
C ASN A 261 -4.93 1.72 -25.02
N HIS A 262 -4.13 2.16 -24.05
CA HIS A 262 -3.06 3.14 -24.26
C HIS A 262 -1.71 2.40 -24.33
N LEU A 263 -1.51 1.62 -25.40
CA LEU A 263 -0.36 0.72 -25.51
C LEU A 263 0.99 1.45 -25.50
N GLU A 264 1.05 2.69 -26.01
CA GLU A 264 2.28 3.47 -26.05
C GLU A 264 2.81 3.83 -24.65
N GLU A 265 1.92 4.25 -23.73
CA GLU A 265 2.28 4.55 -22.34
C GLU A 265 2.85 3.31 -21.64
N ILE A 266 2.17 2.17 -21.80
CA ILE A 266 2.61 0.89 -21.21
C ILE A 266 3.94 0.47 -21.81
N SER A 267 4.10 0.52 -23.14
CA SER A 267 5.35 0.18 -23.80
C SER A 267 6.50 1.07 -23.32
N ASN A 268 6.28 2.37 -23.14
CA ASN A 268 7.29 3.27 -22.61
C ASN A 268 7.66 2.94 -21.17
N PHE A 269 6.67 2.65 -20.31
CA PHE A 269 6.92 2.21 -18.94
C PHE A 269 7.74 0.91 -18.89
N LEU A 270 7.38 -0.08 -19.73
CA LEU A 270 8.02 -1.39 -19.72
C LEU A 270 9.46 -1.38 -20.25
N LYS A 271 9.86 -0.38 -21.07
CA LYS A 271 11.25 -0.22 -21.54
C LYS A 271 12.25 -0.11 -20.39
N ASP A 272 11.86 0.51 -19.29
CA ASP A 272 12.71 0.73 -18.13
C ASP A 272 12.53 -0.36 -17.05
N VAL A 273 11.82 -1.45 -17.36
CA VAL A 273 11.50 -2.53 -16.42
C VAL A 273 11.99 -3.87 -16.93
N GLU A 274 12.94 -4.45 -16.22
CA GLU A 274 13.43 -5.81 -16.50
C GLU A 274 12.46 -6.87 -15.97
N PHE A 275 12.04 -7.79 -16.83
CA PHE A 275 11.30 -9.01 -16.47
C PHE A 275 11.79 -10.22 -17.27
N ASN A 276 11.65 -11.41 -16.70
CA ASN A 276 12.23 -12.66 -17.17
C ASN A 276 11.24 -13.54 -17.95
N PHE A 277 9.93 -13.39 -17.71
CA PHE A 277 8.87 -14.20 -18.31
C PHE A 277 7.54 -13.45 -18.36
N CYS A 278 6.60 -13.95 -19.17
CA CYS A 278 5.26 -13.41 -19.31
C CYS A 278 4.23 -14.52 -19.15
N ILE A 279 3.16 -14.23 -18.43
CA ILE A 279 1.97 -15.07 -18.35
C ILE A 279 0.83 -14.28 -18.98
N SER A 280 0.14 -14.86 -19.95
CA SER A 280 -0.97 -14.21 -20.62
C SER A 280 -2.22 -15.09 -20.63
N SER A 281 -3.39 -14.49 -20.46
CA SER A 281 -4.64 -15.25 -20.66
C SER A 281 -4.81 -15.61 -22.14
N ASP A 282 -5.51 -16.72 -22.40
CA ASP A 282 -5.70 -17.30 -23.72
C ASP A 282 -6.67 -16.55 -24.63
N THR A 283 -7.24 -15.43 -24.17
CA THR A 283 -8.15 -14.62 -24.97
C THR A 283 -7.43 -13.97 -26.17
N ASN A 284 -8.08 -13.97 -27.35
CA ASN A 284 -7.49 -13.45 -28.59
C ASN A 284 -6.97 -12.01 -28.46
N GLU A 285 -7.68 -11.15 -27.73
CA GLU A 285 -7.30 -9.75 -27.54
C GLU A 285 -6.07 -9.59 -26.65
N VAL A 286 -6.01 -10.32 -25.53
CA VAL A 286 -4.82 -10.34 -24.66
C VAL A 286 -3.60 -10.85 -25.45
N GLN A 287 -3.77 -11.86 -26.30
CA GLN A 287 -2.69 -12.36 -27.14
C GLN A 287 -2.19 -11.33 -28.17
N LYS A 288 -3.07 -10.52 -28.77
CA LYS A 288 -2.67 -9.42 -29.65
C LYS A 288 -1.87 -8.37 -28.89
N ILE A 289 -2.36 -7.94 -27.72
CA ILE A 289 -1.69 -6.94 -26.88
C ILE A 289 -0.32 -7.45 -26.41
N THR A 290 -0.27 -8.70 -25.95
CA THR A 290 0.96 -9.38 -25.52
C THR A 290 2.00 -9.38 -26.64
N LYS A 291 1.60 -9.69 -27.88
CA LYS A 291 2.49 -9.64 -29.05
C LYS A 291 3.00 -8.23 -29.36
N VAL A 292 2.24 -7.18 -29.09
CA VAL A 292 2.67 -5.79 -29.28
C VAL A 292 3.66 -5.38 -28.19
N LEU A 293 3.34 -5.67 -26.93
CA LEU A 293 4.14 -5.24 -25.77
C LEU A 293 5.47 -6.01 -25.66
N ILE A 294 5.52 -7.27 -26.08
CA ILE A 294 6.72 -8.13 -25.96
C ILE A 294 7.58 -8.11 -27.23
N LYS A 295 7.10 -7.52 -28.34
CA LYS A 295 7.92 -7.30 -29.55
C LYS A 295 8.80 -6.05 -29.40
N SER A 296 9.96 -6.21 -28.77
CA SER A 296 11.23 -5.56 -29.12
C SER A 296 12.34 -5.94 -28.13
N ASP A 297 13.37 -6.62 -28.64
CA ASP A 297 14.77 -6.65 -28.15
C ASP A 297 15.17 -7.09 -26.72
N THR A 298 14.29 -7.60 -25.86
CA THR A 298 14.74 -8.08 -24.53
C THR A 298 14.33 -9.51 -24.20
N ASN A 299 15.30 -10.44 -24.30
CA ASN A 299 15.34 -11.83 -23.82
C ASN A 299 14.18 -12.76 -24.22
N PRO A 300 14.39 -14.09 -24.33
CA PRO A 300 13.30 -15.02 -24.59
C PRO A 300 12.38 -15.09 -23.38
N VAL A 301 11.38 -14.21 -23.36
CA VAL A 301 10.30 -14.22 -22.39
C VAL A 301 9.48 -15.49 -22.62
N VAL A 302 9.60 -16.47 -21.73
CA VAL A 302 8.74 -17.66 -21.76
C VAL A 302 7.30 -17.18 -21.60
N ASN A 303 6.48 -17.37 -22.63
CA ASN A 303 5.06 -17.05 -22.58
C ASN A 303 4.28 -18.30 -22.18
N LEU A 304 3.77 -18.32 -20.95
CA LEU A 304 2.89 -19.37 -20.46
C LEU A 304 1.44 -18.93 -20.66
N GLN A 305 0.74 -19.64 -21.51
CA GLN A 305 -0.68 -19.42 -21.78
C GLN A 305 -1.51 -20.26 -20.80
N LEU A 306 -2.40 -19.60 -20.06
CA LEU A 306 -3.31 -20.24 -19.12
C LEU A 306 -4.75 -20.06 -19.58
N SER A 307 -5.55 -21.12 -19.43
CA SER A 307 -7.02 -21.08 -19.59
C SER A 307 -7.59 -19.98 -18.70
N HIS A 308 -8.36 -19.05 -19.27
CA HIS A 308 -9.03 -18.00 -18.50
C HIS A 308 -9.92 -18.55 -17.37
N GLN A 309 -10.54 -19.72 -17.56
CA GLN A 309 -11.41 -20.36 -16.56
C GLN A 309 -10.63 -20.89 -15.36
N ASP A 310 -9.38 -21.31 -15.58
CA ASP A 310 -8.52 -21.88 -14.54
C ASP A 310 -7.50 -20.87 -13.99
N PHE A 311 -7.42 -19.66 -14.56
CA PHE A 311 -6.34 -18.72 -14.25
C PHE A 311 -6.18 -18.49 -12.74
N SER A 312 -7.27 -18.24 -12.03
CA SER A 312 -7.27 -17.99 -10.59
C SER A 312 -6.93 -19.24 -9.76
N SER A 313 -7.48 -20.41 -10.10
CA SER A 313 -7.24 -21.65 -9.38
C SER A 313 -5.83 -22.19 -9.63
N LEU A 314 -5.37 -22.16 -10.88
CA LEU A 314 -4.02 -22.55 -11.29
C LEU A 314 -2.96 -21.56 -10.77
N TRP A 315 -3.26 -20.26 -10.70
CA TRP A 315 -2.40 -19.25 -10.09
C TRP A 315 -2.09 -19.60 -8.64
N HIS A 316 -3.13 -19.88 -7.86
CA HIS A 316 -2.99 -20.27 -6.47
C HIS A 316 -2.21 -21.58 -6.32
N GLN A 317 -2.50 -22.61 -7.11
CA GLN A 317 -1.80 -23.90 -7.00
C GLN A 317 -0.36 -23.85 -7.52
N THR A 318 -0.10 -23.12 -8.61
CA THR A 318 1.22 -23.10 -9.26
C THR A 318 2.20 -22.23 -8.47
N ILE A 319 1.77 -21.07 -7.97
CA ILE A 319 2.66 -20.18 -7.20
C ILE A 319 2.79 -20.62 -5.74
N SER A 320 1.77 -21.26 -5.14
CA SER A 320 1.90 -21.80 -3.77
C SER A 320 2.70 -23.10 -3.73
N ASN A 321 2.60 -23.97 -4.74
CA ASN A 321 3.39 -25.21 -4.81
C ASN A 321 4.80 -25.01 -5.38
N GLN A 322 4.99 -24.03 -6.27
CA GLN A 322 6.34 -23.59 -6.60
C GLN A 322 6.83 -22.67 -5.48
N ASN A 323 7.29 -23.29 -4.41
CA ASN A 323 8.23 -22.69 -3.48
C ASN A 323 9.62 -22.91 -4.11
N PRO A 324 10.05 -22.10 -5.10
CA PRO A 324 11.14 -22.53 -5.92
C PRO A 324 12.40 -22.17 -5.14
N ASN A 325 13.41 -23.02 -5.25
CA ASN A 325 14.78 -22.70 -4.90
C ASN A 325 15.33 -21.57 -5.80
N ILE A 326 14.59 -20.47 -6.03
CA ILE A 326 15.13 -19.29 -6.72
C ILE A 326 16.07 -18.62 -5.73
N ALA A 327 17.36 -18.81 -5.97
CA ALA A 327 18.42 -18.14 -5.23
C ALA A 327 18.44 -16.62 -5.49
N THR A 328 17.70 -16.12 -6.48
CA THR A 328 17.65 -14.73 -6.95
C THR A 328 16.20 -14.21 -7.04
N LEU A 329 16.03 -12.92 -7.32
CA LEU A 329 14.73 -12.34 -7.67
C LEU A 329 14.36 -12.76 -9.10
N SER A 330 13.16 -13.29 -9.29
CA SER A 330 12.56 -13.48 -10.62
C SER A 330 11.40 -12.50 -10.79
N THR A 331 11.40 -11.71 -11.87
CA THR A 331 10.32 -10.77 -12.17
C THR A 331 9.56 -11.25 -13.40
N GLY A 332 8.23 -11.34 -13.33
CA GLY A 332 7.38 -11.68 -14.47
C GLY A 332 6.31 -10.63 -14.70
N ILE A 333 5.81 -10.54 -15.92
CA ILE A 333 4.62 -9.77 -16.26
C ILE A 333 3.42 -10.70 -16.48
N VAL A 334 2.25 -10.27 -16.03
CA VAL A 334 1.00 -11.02 -16.15
C VAL A 334 0.00 -10.12 -16.86
N ILE A 335 -0.45 -10.55 -18.04
CA ILE A 335 -1.38 -9.79 -18.88
C ILE A 335 -2.70 -10.55 -18.94
N ALA A 336 -3.76 -9.95 -18.39
CA ALA A 336 -5.09 -10.50 -18.41
C ALA A 336 -6.13 -9.38 -18.44
N ASP A 337 -7.40 -9.70 -18.69
CA ASP A 337 -8.45 -8.70 -18.60
C ASP A 337 -8.60 -8.19 -17.15
N THR A 338 -9.18 -7.00 -17.05
CA THR A 338 -9.30 -6.28 -15.77
C THR A 338 -10.03 -7.09 -14.71
N LYS A 339 -11.04 -7.89 -15.08
CA LYS A 339 -11.81 -8.70 -14.13
C LYS A 339 -10.98 -9.85 -13.56
N THR A 340 -10.16 -10.51 -14.38
CA THR A 340 -9.24 -11.55 -13.90
C THR A 340 -8.21 -10.99 -12.93
N ILE A 341 -7.56 -9.86 -13.26
CA ILE A 341 -6.58 -9.23 -12.35
C ILE A 341 -7.24 -8.80 -11.03
N GLN A 342 -8.43 -8.22 -11.10
CA GLN A 342 -9.20 -7.85 -9.91
C GLN A 342 -9.56 -9.08 -9.06
N SER A 343 -9.95 -10.20 -9.68
CA SER A 343 -10.25 -11.45 -8.97
C SER A 343 -9.03 -11.99 -8.22
N VAL A 344 -7.85 -12.00 -8.85
CA VAL A 344 -6.59 -12.41 -8.22
C VAL A 344 -6.26 -11.53 -7.00
N LEU A 345 -6.40 -10.22 -7.12
CA LEU A 345 -6.13 -9.28 -6.02
C LEU A 345 -7.17 -9.41 -4.90
N ASN A 346 -8.44 -9.60 -5.22
CA ASN A 346 -9.50 -9.86 -4.22
C ASN A 346 -9.20 -11.11 -3.40
N GLN A 347 -8.77 -12.20 -4.05
CA GLN A 347 -8.41 -13.45 -3.36
C GLN A 347 -7.21 -13.28 -2.43
N ILE A 348 -6.17 -12.58 -2.88
CA ILE A 348 -5.00 -12.26 -2.05
C ILE A 348 -5.40 -11.47 -0.81
N LEU A 349 -6.34 -10.53 -0.96
CA LEU A 349 -6.88 -9.71 0.13
C LEU A 349 -8.04 -10.35 0.89
N GLN A 350 -8.37 -11.61 0.58
CA GLN A 350 -9.50 -12.34 1.17
C GLN A 350 -10.81 -11.53 1.16
N LEU A 351 -10.99 -10.70 0.14
CA LEU A 351 -12.23 -9.97 -0.11
C LEU A 351 -13.24 -10.93 -0.74
N GLU A 352 -14.53 -10.59 -0.65
CA GLU A 352 -15.57 -11.35 -1.35
C GLU A 352 -15.26 -11.42 -2.85
N THR A 353 -15.49 -12.59 -3.48
CA THR A 353 -15.05 -12.89 -4.85
C THR A 353 -15.49 -11.84 -5.89
N ASN A 354 -16.69 -11.25 -5.70
CA ASN A 354 -17.26 -10.26 -6.60
C ASN A 354 -17.11 -8.81 -6.10
N SER A 355 -16.31 -8.59 -5.05
CA SER A 355 -16.08 -7.26 -4.49
C SER A 355 -15.56 -6.31 -5.56
N GLN A 356 -16.21 -5.16 -5.64
CA GLN A 356 -15.81 -4.05 -6.50
C GLN A 356 -14.97 -3.03 -5.74
N GLN A 357 -14.51 -3.34 -4.52
CA GLN A 357 -13.80 -2.37 -3.69
C GLN A 357 -12.40 -2.02 -4.24
N LEU A 358 -11.77 -2.88 -5.03
CA LEU A 358 -10.54 -2.55 -5.74
C LEU A 358 -10.88 -1.91 -7.08
N ASP A 359 -10.49 -0.65 -7.26
CA ASP A 359 -10.74 0.09 -8.51
C ASP A 359 -9.60 -0.15 -9.50
N ILE A 360 -9.45 -1.39 -9.99
CA ILE A 360 -8.36 -1.76 -10.89
C ILE A 360 -8.54 -1.09 -12.25
N GLN A 361 -7.57 -0.27 -12.63
CA GLN A 361 -7.64 0.56 -13.84
C GLN A 361 -6.94 -0.14 -15.00
N PRO A 362 -7.59 -0.26 -16.19
CA PRO A 362 -6.93 -0.75 -17.39
C PRO A 362 -5.65 0.03 -17.68
N ASN A 363 -4.62 -0.66 -18.17
CA ASN A 363 -3.29 -0.11 -18.49
C ASN A 363 -2.48 0.43 -17.30
N LYS A 364 -2.97 0.29 -16.06
CA LYS A 364 -2.21 0.61 -14.85
C LYS A 364 -1.75 -0.68 -14.19
N ILE A 365 -0.45 -0.79 -13.93
CA ILE A 365 0.17 -2.00 -13.39
C ILE A 365 -0.03 -2.08 -11.88
N SER A 366 -0.39 -3.26 -11.40
CA SER A 366 -0.32 -3.61 -9.97
C SER A 366 0.86 -4.56 -9.75
N ILE A 367 1.47 -4.55 -8.57
CA ILE A 367 2.69 -5.32 -8.31
C ILE A 367 2.49 -6.23 -7.11
N LEU A 368 2.68 -7.52 -7.32
CA LEU A 368 2.75 -8.54 -6.28
C LEU A 368 4.19 -9.00 -6.06
N PHE A 369 4.54 -9.26 -4.81
CA PHE A 369 5.81 -9.86 -4.45
C PHE A 369 5.58 -11.04 -3.51
N TYR A 370 6.10 -12.20 -3.87
CA TYR A 370 6.13 -13.44 -3.09
C TYR A 370 7.54 -13.60 -2.53
N PRO A 371 7.79 -13.20 -1.27
CA PRO A 371 9.12 -13.28 -0.69
C PRO A 371 9.49 -14.75 -0.45
N LYS A 372 10.76 -15.12 -0.66
CA LYS A 372 11.21 -16.49 -0.35
C LYS A 372 11.05 -16.86 1.13
N SER A 373 11.21 -15.90 2.03
CA SER A 373 11.18 -16.11 3.48
C SER A 373 9.77 -16.05 4.09
N HIS A 374 8.73 -15.80 3.29
CA HIS A 374 7.37 -15.59 3.79
C HIS A 374 6.34 -16.32 2.95
N ASN A 375 5.34 -16.88 3.62
CA ASN A 375 4.27 -17.62 2.95
C ASN A 375 3.17 -16.71 2.36
N GLN A 376 3.15 -15.42 2.69
CA GLN A 376 2.11 -14.48 2.23
C GLN A 376 2.64 -13.52 1.16
N PRO A 377 1.88 -13.29 0.08
CA PRO A 377 2.21 -12.28 -0.91
C PRO A 377 2.05 -10.86 -0.36
N ILE A 378 2.89 -9.96 -0.85
CA ILE A 378 2.89 -8.54 -0.54
C ILE A 378 2.43 -7.78 -1.79
N ILE A 379 1.36 -7.00 -1.65
CA ILE A 379 0.97 -6.00 -2.64
C ILE A 379 1.94 -4.83 -2.51
N GLN A 380 2.85 -4.72 -3.46
CA GLN A 380 3.83 -3.64 -3.49
C GLN A 380 3.24 -2.34 -3.99
N ALA A 381 2.34 -2.39 -4.97
CA ALA A 381 1.60 -1.24 -5.45
C ALA A 381 0.32 -1.67 -6.20
N ILE A 382 -0.65 -0.77 -6.28
CA ILE A 382 -1.85 -0.92 -7.12
C ILE A 382 -1.97 0.32 -8.01
N ASN A 383 -2.30 0.09 -9.27
CA ASN A 383 -2.54 1.12 -10.30
C ASN A 383 -1.40 2.12 -10.50
N ILE A 384 -0.16 1.63 -10.61
CA ILE A 384 0.95 2.45 -11.09
C ILE A 384 0.92 2.54 -12.63
N CYS A 385 0.98 3.74 -13.20
CA CYS A 385 1.62 4.00 -14.50
C CYS A 385 1.68 5.51 -14.69
N LYS A 386 2.82 6.00 -15.18
CA LYS A 386 3.10 7.42 -15.34
C LYS A 386 2.74 7.87 -16.75
#